data_AF-A0A9P5ML56-F1
#
_entry.id   AF-A0A9P5ML56-F1
#
_cell.length_a   1.000
_cell.length_b   1.000
_cell.length_c   1.000
_cell.angle_alpha   90.00
_cell.angle_beta   90.00
_cell.angle_gamma   90.00
#
_symmetry.space_group_name_H-M   'P 1'
#
loop_
_entity.id
_entity.type
_entity.pdbx_description
1 polymer ?
#
loop_
_entity_poly.entity_id
_entity_poly.type
_entity_poly.pdbx_seq_one_letter_code
_entity_poly.pdbx_strand_id
1 'polypeptide(L)'
;MLAQVASLFTTLLLALNLNLAAARSISGRASVCNGYSELCTKSYGNVTFVGAHDSYAVGASNIAANQDYNATVQLNDGIRLLQVQTHNGSDGQIHLCHTSCALLDAGTFASWLSPVKTWLEANPNEVVSILIVNNDDLEVSLYGDIYKSVGLDTLSYSPSSSSLASSAWPTLGSMIDAGTRLVTFMDFKADFTTVPYIIDEFTNVWETAFDVTDQTFDCNINRTGTADSKMYLINHFLDKDETLLGTTFPVPDKSNLTTTNAVSGYGSLGLQAQTCGAQWGKYPSFLLVDFYDYGGGSVFQVGASLNGVTYSGTSISPPITASTTTMAGGASSPTVSYLHSGSLMSKFSSFSLT
;
A
#
# COMPACT_ATOMS: atom_id res chain seq x y z
N MET A 1 -20.84 -71.24 -11.59
CA MET A 1 -20.03 -70.63 -10.53
C MET A 1 -18.82 -69.82 -11.05
N LEU A 2 -18.87 -69.25 -12.27
CA LEU A 2 -17.74 -68.45 -12.82
C LEU A 2 -18.14 -67.05 -13.29
N ALA A 3 -19.45 -66.72 -13.36
CA ALA A 3 -19.92 -65.41 -13.81
C ALA A 3 -20.23 -64.42 -12.68
N GLN A 4 -20.30 -64.87 -11.41
CA GLN A 4 -20.61 -64.01 -10.26
C GLN A 4 -19.37 -63.43 -9.55
N VAL A 5 -18.16 -63.93 -9.86
CA VAL A 5 -16.93 -63.48 -9.21
C VAL A 5 -16.34 -62.25 -9.92
N ALA A 6 -16.65 -62.02 -11.19
CA ALA A 6 -16.11 -60.90 -11.98
C ALA A 6 -16.76 -59.53 -11.66
N SER A 7 -17.94 -59.49 -11.05
CA SER A 7 -18.69 -58.24 -10.76
C SER A 7 -18.28 -57.57 -9.43
N LEU A 8 -17.64 -58.33 -8.54
CA LEU A 8 -17.17 -57.82 -7.23
C LEU A 8 -15.79 -57.17 -7.29
N PHE A 9 -14.99 -57.42 -8.34
CA PHE A 9 -13.66 -56.82 -8.47
C PHE A 9 -13.68 -55.45 -9.17
N THR A 10 -14.64 -55.17 -10.05
CA THR A 10 -14.77 -53.88 -10.75
C THR A 10 -15.39 -52.78 -9.88
N THR A 11 -16.21 -53.14 -8.89
CA THR A 11 -16.80 -52.18 -7.94
C THR A 11 -15.84 -51.78 -6.82
N LEU A 12 -14.88 -52.65 -6.46
CA LEU A 12 -13.87 -52.35 -5.44
C LEU A 12 -12.73 -51.45 -5.96
N LEU A 13 -12.40 -51.53 -7.25
CA LEU A 13 -11.38 -50.68 -7.88
C LEU A 13 -11.89 -49.26 -8.21
N LEU A 14 -13.21 -49.05 -8.35
CA LEU A 14 -13.78 -47.70 -8.49
C LEU A 14 -13.94 -46.98 -7.15
N ALA A 15 -14.16 -47.72 -6.05
CA ALA A 15 -14.26 -47.13 -4.70
C ALA A 15 -12.90 -46.72 -4.10
N LEU A 16 -11.78 -47.27 -4.61
CA LEU A 16 -10.44 -46.91 -4.15
C LEU A 16 -9.85 -45.67 -4.82
N ASN A 17 -10.42 -45.20 -5.95
CA ASN A 17 -9.93 -44.04 -6.70
C ASN A 17 -10.67 -42.73 -6.38
N LEU A 18 -11.74 -42.76 -5.59
CA LEU A 18 -12.54 -41.57 -5.24
C LEU A 18 -12.14 -40.92 -3.89
N ASN A 19 -11.19 -41.49 -3.16
CA ASN A 19 -10.74 -40.96 -1.86
C ASN A 19 -9.39 -40.21 -1.90
N LEU A 20 -8.84 -39.96 -3.10
CA LEU A 20 -7.58 -39.23 -3.25
C LEU A 20 -7.73 -37.76 -3.70
N ALA A 21 -8.96 -37.24 -3.77
CA ALA A 21 -9.24 -35.86 -4.18
C ALA A 21 -9.66 -34.94 -3.01
N ALA A 22 -9.49 -35.39 -1.76
CA ALA A 22 -9.71 -34.57 -0.57
C ALA A 22 -8.55 -34.67 0.42
N ALA A 23 -7.32 -34.75 -0.09
CA ALA A 23 -6.22 -34.16 0.66
C ALA A 23 -6.44 -32.64 0.62
N ARG A 24 -7.29 -32.12 1.52
CA ARG A 24 -7.14 -30.73 1.94
C ARG A 24 -5.69 -30.63 2.34
N SER A 25 -4.88 -29.91 1.57
CA SER A 25 -3.58 -29.46 2.03
C SER A 25 -3.82 -28.93 3.43
N ILE A 26 -3.32 -29.64 4.44
CA ILE A 26 -3.24 -29.09 5.79
C ILE A 26 -2.15 -28.04 5.63
N SER A 27 -2.52 -26.88 5.09
CA SER A 27 -1.63 -25.74 5.04
C SER A 27 -1.27 -25.48 6.49
N GLY A 28 0.01 -25.59 6.81
CA GLY A 28 0.47 -25.31 8.17
C GLY A 28 0.05 -23.89 8.50
N ARG A 29 -0.63 -23.71 9.64
CA ARG A 29 -1.01 -22.40 10.15
C ARG A 29 0.22 -21.49 10.11
N ALA A 30 0.08 -20.30 9.53
CA ALA A 30 1.18 -19.34 9.48
C ALA A 30 1.82 -19.15 10.87
N SER A 31 3.11 -19.42 10.96
CA SER A 31 3.88 -19.32 12.22
C SER A 31 4.52 -17.95 12.43
N VAL A 32 4.61 -17.16 11.36
CA VAL A 32 5.11 -15.79 11.33
C VAL A 32 4.21 -15.00 10.38
N CYS A 33 3.77 -13.82 10.80
CA CYS A 33 2.89 -12.96 10.02
C CYS A 33 3.46 -11.55 10.04
N ASN A 34 3.73 -10.98 8.86
CA ASN A 34 4.42 -9.69 8.74
C ASN A 34 5.72 -9.62 9.57
N GLY A 35 6.52 -10.68 9.54
CA GLY A 35 7.80 -10.78 10.26
C GLY A 35 7.72 -11.15 11.75
N TYR A 36 6.54 -11.23 12.37
CA TYR A 36 6.39 -11.53 13.80
C TYR A 36 5.37 -12.65 14.06
N SER A 37 5.71 -13.59 14.94
CA SER A 37 4.80 -14.70 15.30
C SER A 37 3.58 -14.23 16.09
N GLU A 38 3.77 -13.20 16.89
CA GLU A 38 2.81 -12.58 17.78
C GLU A 38 1.68 -11.87 17.01
N LEU A 39 1.93 -11.50 15.74
CA LEU A 39 0.92 -10.85 14.91
C LEU A 39 -0.07 -11.84 14.28
N CYS A 40 0.26 -13.13 14.19
CA CYS A 40 -0.62 -14.12 13.56
C CYS A 40 -1.96 -14.31 14.25
N THR A 41 -2.02 -14.08 15.57
CA THR A 41 -3.25 -14.18 16.38
C THR A 41 -3.98 -12.84 16.51
N LYS A 42 -3.38 -11.73 16.08
CA LYS A 42 -4.04 -10.42 16.13
C LYS A 42 -4.99 -10.24 14.97
N SER A 43 -6.17 -9.68 15.26
CA SER A 43 -7.08 -9.15 14.25
C SER A 43 -6.37 -8.09 13.42
N TYR A 44 -6.56 -8.09 12.10
CA TYR A 44 -6.05 -7.07 11.18
C TYR A 44 -6.37 -5.65 11.67
N GLY A 45 -7.59 -5.42 12.18
CA GLY A 45 -8.00 -4.11 12.69
C GLY A 45 -7.37 -3.72 14.04
N ASN A 46 -6.55 -4.58 14.64
CA ASN A 46 -5.80 -4.33 15.87
C ASN A 46 -4.28 -4.50 15.68
N VAL A 47 -3.80 -4.43 14.44
CA VAL A 47 -2.39 -4.34 14.08
C VAL A 47 -2.10 -2.92 13.60
N THR A 48 -0.98 -2.35 14.03
CA THR A 48 -0.44 -1.11 13.48
C THR A 48 0.49 -1.43 12.31
N PHE A 49 0.17 -0.95 11.12
CA PHE A 49 0.99 -1.07 9.92
C PHE A 49 1.69 0.25 9.62
N VAL A 50 2.98 0.20 9.32
CA VAL A 50 3.69 1.36 8.74
C VAL A 50 3.34 1.42 7.26
N GLY A 51 2.94 2.60 6.80
CA GLY A 51 2.53 2.87 5.43
C GLY A 51 3.41 3.90 4.75
N ALA A 52 3.56 3.76 3.43
CA ALA A 52 4.22 4.75 2.58
C ALA A 52 3.17 5.60 1.87
N HIS A 53 3.18 6.91 2.15
CA HIS A 53 2.40 7.92 1.45
C HIS A 53 2.88 8.02 0.00
N ASP A 54 1.93 8.08 -0.95
CA ASP A 54 2.19 8.15 -2.38
C ASP A 54 3.35 7.23 -2.81
N SER A 55 3.22 5.96 -2.45
CA SER A 55 4.26 4.91 -2.58
C SER A 55 4.85 4.72 -3.99
N TYR A 56 4.24 5.30 -5.01
CA TYR A 56 4.67 5.32 -6.40
C TYR A 56 5.51 6.56 -6.75
N ALA A 57 5.37 7.66 -6.01
CA ALA A 57 6.01 8.95 -6.25
C ALA A 57 7.45 8.93 -5.77
N VAL A 58 8.32 8.33 -6.58
CA VAL A 58 9.73 8.12 -6.24
C VAL A 58 10.67 9.10 -6.92
N GLY A 59 11.69 9.56 -6.20
CA GLY A 59 12.79 10.31 -6.79
C GLY A 59 13.42 11.33 -5.86
N ALA A 60 14.63 11.03 -5.37
CA ALA A 60 15.39 11.91 -4.47
C ALA A 60 15.48 13.38 -4.97
N SER A 61 15.61 13.58 -6.28
CA SER A 61 15.73 14.90 -6.92
C SER A 61 14.40 15.55 -7.31
N ASN A 62 13.27 14.83 -7.21
CA ASN A 62 11.96 15.38 -7.50
C ASN A 62 11.39 16.01 -6.22
N ILE A 63 10.96 17.27 -6.32
CA ILE A 63 10.38 18.00 -5.19
C ILE A 63 9.04 17.41 -4.76
N ALA A 64 8.30 16.78 -5.68
CA ALA A 64 7.01 16.14 -5.43
C ALA A 64 7.12 14.63 -5.19
N ALA A 65 8.33 14.10 -4.98
CA ALA A 65 8.47 12.71 -4.57
C ALA A 65 8.23 12.57 -3.07
N ASN A 66 7.57 11.48 -2.69
CA ASN A 66 7.25 11.11 -1.31
C ASN A 66 8.15 10.00 -0.78
N GLN A 67 8.80 9.24 -1.66
CA GLN A 67 9.64 8.11 -1.27
C GLN A 67 10.94 8.08 -2.09
N ASP A 68 12.00 7.50 -1.53
CA ASP A 68 13.26 7.28 -2.27
C ASP A 68 13.24 6.00 -3.11
N TYR A 69 12.44 5.01 -2.69
CA TYR A 69 12.45 3.66 -3.24
C TYR A 69 11.09 3.24 -3.78
N ASN A 70 11.07 2.34 -4.76
CA ASN A 70 9.83 1.78 -5.31
C ASN A 70 9.07 0.90 -4.30
N ALA A 71 7.81 0.60 -4.59
CA ALA A 71 6.93 -0.18 -3.73
C ALA A 71 7.49 -1.56 -3.33
N THR A 72 8.21 -2.25 -4.21
CA THR A 72 8.80 -3.56 -3.89
C THR A 72 9.89 -3.45 -2.82
N VAL A 73 10.72 -2.40 -2.88
CA VAL A 73 11.74 -2.13 -1.87
C VAL A 73 11.10 -1.68 -0.56
N GLN A 74 10.10 -0.80 -0.62
CA GLN A 74 9.28 -0.41 0.55
C GLN A 74 8.72 -1.66 1.27
N LEU A 75 8.13 -2.60 0.53
CA LEU A 75 7.60 -3.85 1.07
C LEU A 75 8.71 -4.73 1.67
N ASN A 76 9.88 -4.83 1.04
CA ASN A 76 11.02 -5.56 1.60
C ASN A 76 11.49 -4.96 2.94
N ASP A 77 11.49 -3.63 3.05
CA ASP A 77 11.98 -2.91 4.22
C ASP A 77 10.99 -2.93 5.40
N GLY A 78 9.72 -3.28 5.15
CA GLY A 78 8.72 -3.51 6.19
C GLY A 78 7.42 -2.72 6.05
N ILE A 79 7.27 -1.91 5.00
CA ILE A 79 6.01 -1.20 4.71
C ILE A 79 4.90 -2.24 4.44
N ARG A 80 3.74 -2.05 5.05
CA ARG A 80 2.57 -2.95 4.86
C ARG A 80 1.29 -2.22 4.50
N LEU A 81 1.35 -0.89 4.33
CA LEU A 81 0.34 -0.10 3.63
C LEU A 81 1.01 0.69 2.50
N LEU A 82 0.53 0.54 1.28
CA LEU A 82 0.94 1.34 0.13
C LEU A 82 -0.21 2.26 -0.24
N GLN A 83 -0.07 3.57 -0.06
CA GLN A 83 -1.07 4.52 -0.55
C GLN A 83 -0.69 5.00 -1.95
N VAL A 84 -1.68 5.17 -2.82
CA VAL A 84 -1.54 5.67 -4.19
C VAL A 84 -2.61 6.73 -4.50
N GLN A 85 -2.28 7.71 -5.35
CA GLN A 85 -3.22 8.67 -5.91
C GLN A 85 -3.47 8.32 -7.37
N THR A 86 -4.74 8.22 -7.76
CA THR A 86 -5.13 7.78 -9.09
C THR A 86 -5.84 8.88 -9.85
N HIS A 87 -5.47 9.02 -11.12
CA HIS A 87 -6.06 9.99 -12.04
C HIS A 87 -6.38 9.33 -13.39
N ASN A 88 -7.31 9.93 -14.12
CA ASN A 88 -7.60 9.59 -15.50
C ASN A 88 -6.51 10.16 -16.41
N GLY A 89 -5.64 9.28 -16.92
CA GLY A 89 -4.58 9.62 -17.85
C GLY A 89 -5.13 10.14 -19.18
N SER A 90 -4.29 10.91 -19.89
CA SER A 90 -4.66 11.45 -21.22
C SER A 90 -4.89 10.37 -22.30
N ASP A 91 -4.44 9.15 -22.04
CA ASP A 91 -4.64 7.96 -22.88
C ASP A 91 -5.89 7.15 -22.48
N GLY A 92 -6.64 7.61 -21.46
CA GLY A 92 -7.84 6.97 -20.93
C GLY A 92 -7.57 5.83 -19.95
N GLN A 93 -6.31 5.61 -19.53
CA GLN A 93 -5.96 4.64 -18.50
C GLN A 93 -5.89 5.29 -17.12
N ILE A 94 -5.99 4.48 -16.06
CA ILE A 94 -5.75 4.97 -14.69
C ILE A 94 -4.25 5.10 -14.47
N HIS A 95 -3.78 6.31 -14.21
CA HIS A 95 -2.39 6.65 -13.91
C HIS A 95 -2.19 6.95 -12.44
N LEU A 96 -0.94 6.82 -11.98
CA LEU A 96 -0.52 7.24 -10.65
C LEU A 96 0.18 8.59 -10.74
N CYS A 97 -0.47 9.63 -10.21
CA CYS A 97 -0.02 11.00 -10.36
C CYS A 97 -0.11 11.78 -9.05
N HIS A 98 0.93 12.54 -8.73
CA HIS A 98 0.97 13.35 -7.51
C HIS A 98 0.26 14.68 -7.77
N THR A 99 -0.93 14.88 -7.20
CA THR A 99 -1.82 16.03 -7.44
C THR A 99 -2.36 16.14 -8.89
N SER A 100 -1.51 15.97 -9.90
CA SER A 100 -1.86 15.90 -11.31
C SER A 100 -0.75 15.23 -12.12
N CYS A 101 -1.08 14.63 -13.26
CA CYS A 101 -0.09 13.97 -14.13
C CYS A 101 0.88 14.95 -14.81
N ALA A 102 0.63 16.26 -14.72
CA ALA A 102 1.58 17.28 -15.16
C ALA A 102 2.72 17.51 -14.16
N LEU A 103 2.48 17.26 -12.87
CA LEU A 103 3.46 17.48 -11.79
C LEU A 103 4.38 16.26 -11.64
N LEU A 104 3.79 15.07 -11.54
CA LEU A 104 4.51 13.79 -11.50
C LEU A 104 3.54 12.71 -12.00
N ASP A 105 3.93 11.99 -13.05
CA ASP A 105 3.22 10.81 -13.56
C ASP A 105 4.18 9.61 -13.51
N ALA A 106 3.85 8.62 -12.68
CA ALA A 106 4.65 7.40 -12.52
C ALA A 106 4.17 6.24 -13.41
N GLY A 107 3.26 6.50 -14.35
CA GLY A 107 2.71 5.54 -15.28
C GLY A 107 1.40 4.91 -14.79
N THR A 108 0.98 3.85 -15.47
CA THR A 108 -0.34 3.24 -15.24
C THR A 108 -0.40 2.50 -13.92
N PHE A 109 -1.56 2.54 -13.26
CA PHE A 109 -1.82 1.80 -12.02
C PHE A 109 -1.59 0.29 -12.20
N ALA A 110 -1.97 -0.28 -13.34
CA ALA A 110 -1.74 -1.68 -13.67
C ALA A 110 -0.23 -2.04 -13.70
N SER A 111 0.59 -1.16 -14.27
CA SER A 111 2.05 -1.38 -14.35
C SER A 111 2.71 -1.33 -12.97
N TRP A 112 2.19 -0.49 -12.06
CA TRP A 112 2.65 -0.39 -10.69
C TRP A 112 2.17 -1.56 -9.81
N LEU A 113 0.95 -2.06 -10.02
CA LEU A 113 0.41 -3.23 -9.29
C LEU A 113 1.12 -4.54 -9.65
N SER A 114 1.61 -4.69 -10.89
CA SER A 114 2.27 -5.92 -11.36
C SER A 114 3.47 -6.37 -10.49
N PRO A 115 4.44 -5.51 -10.15
CA PRO A 115 5.51 -5.86 -9.22
C PRO A 115 5.02 -6.07 -7.78
N VAL A 116 3.96 -5.38 -7.32
CA VAL A 116 3.35 -5.62 -5.99
C VAL A 116 2.75 -7.03 -5.92
N LYS A 117 2.02 -7.45 -6.96
CA LYS A 117 1.50 -8.80 -7.11
C LYS A 117 2.61 -9.85 -7.07
N THR A 118 3.67 -9.63 -7.84
CA THR A 118 4.84 -10.52 -7.88
C THR A 118 5.48 -10.64 -6.49
N TRP A 119 5.63 -9.53 -5.77
CA TRP A 119 6.15 -9.53 -4.41
C TRP A 119 5.25 -10.31 -3.45
N LEU A 120 3.94 -10.09 -3.51
CA LEU A 120 2.99 -10.85 -2.69
C LEU A 120 3.16 -12.35 -2.93
N GLU A 121 3.22 -12.81 -4.18
CA GLU A 121 3.39 -14.25 -4.50
C GLU A 121 4.69 -14.84 -3.94
N ALA A 122 5.78 -14.07 -3.96
CA ALA A 122 7.05 -14.49 -3.39
C ALA A 122 7.07 -14.49 -1.85
N ASN A 123 6.13 -13.79 -1.20
CA ASN A 123 6.08 -13.58 0.24
C ASN A 123 4.73 -14.03 0.83
N PRO A 124 4.48 -15.35 0.97
CA PRO A 124 3.15 -15.89 1.31
C PRO A 124 2.69 -15.58 2.75
N ASN A 125 3.61 -15.21 3.65
CA ASN A 125 3.33 -14.91 5.06
C ASN A 125 3.04 -13.43 5.32
N GLU A 126 2.82 -12.66 4.26
CA GLU A 126 2.67 -11.22 4.31
C GLU A 126 1.24 -10.82 3.96
N VAL A 127 0.64 -9.99 4.84
CA VAL A 127 -0.62 -9.27 4.64
C VAL A 127 -0.29 -7.82 4.35
N VAL A 128 -0.74 -7.32 3.20
CA VAL A 128 -0.46 -5.98 2.69
C VAL A 128 -1.78 -5.24 2.46
N SER A 129 -1.74 -3.93 2.65
CA SER A 129 -2.83 -3.03 2.39
C SER A 129 -2.49 -2.09 1.23
N ILE A 130 -3.47 -1.78 0.39
CA ILE A 130 -3.39 -0.70 -0.60
C ILE A 130 -4.49 0.31 -0.25
N LEU A 131 -4.15 1.60 -0.20
CA LEU A 131 -5.12 2.68 -0.08
C LEU A 131 -5.12 3.50 -1.36
N ILE A 132 -6.27 3.58 -2.02
CA ILE A 132 -6.45 4.30 -3.29
C ILE A 132 -7.14 5.63 -2.98
N VAL A 133 -6.45 6.73 -3.29
CA VAL A 133 -7.01 8.08 -3.31
C VAL A 133 -7.49 8.36 -4.74
N ASN A 134 -8.80 8.29 -4.94
CA ASN A 134 -9.47 8.35 -6.24
C ASN A 134 -9.86 9.79 -6.60
N ASN A 135 -8.86 10.59 -6.97
CA ASN A 135 -9.00 12.04 -7.16
C ASN A 135 -10.01 12.46 -8.24
N ASP A 136 -10.24 11.59 -9.24
CA ASP A 136 -11.09 11.90 -10.40
C ASP A 136 -12.46 11.19 -10.37
N ASP A 137 -12.88 10.68 -9.20
CA ASP A 137 -14.20 10.05 -9.00
C ASP A 137 -14.47 8.88 -9.98
N LEU A 138 -13.42 8.16 -10.37
CA LEU A 138 -13.53 7.04 -11.31
C LEU A 138 -14.31 5.88 -10.70
N GLU A 139 -15.17 5.26 -11.50
CA GLU A 139 -16.01 4.15 -11.05
C GLU A 139 -15.17 2.92 -10.64
N VAL A 140 -15.48 2.31 -9.50
CA VAL A 140 -14.71 1.19 -8.92
C VAL A 140 -14.58 -0.03 -9.85
N SER A 141 -15.51 -0.20 -10.79
CA SER A 141 -15.45 -1.29 -11.78
C SER A 141 -14.19 -1.24 -12.65
N LEU A 142 -13.68 -0.04 -12.96
CA LEU A 142 -12.44 0.14 -13.71
C LEU A 142 -11.23 -0.41 -12.91
N TYR A 143 -11.20 -0.16 -11.61
CA TYR A 143 -10.18 -0.69 -10.71
C TYR A 143 -10.31 -2.21 -10.54
N GLY A 144 -11.55 -2.72 -10.42
CA GLY A 144 -11.82 -4.15 -10.37
C GLY A 144 -11.34 -4.91 -11.61
N ASP A 145 -11.48 -4.31 -12.80
CA ASP A 145 -10.98 -4.90 -14.04
C ASP A 145 -9.45 -4.88 -14.11
N ILE A 146 -8.79 -3.82 -13.61
CA ILE A 146 -7.33 -3.79 -13.46
C ILE A 146 -6.87 -4.89 -12.49
N TYR A 147 -7.50 -5.03 -11.32
CA TYR A 147 -7.16 -6.05 -10.32
C TYR A 147 -7.26 -7.46 -10.89
N LYS A 148 -8.31 -7.77 -11.67
CA LYS A 148 -8.46 -9.05 -12.37
C LYS A 148 -7.38 -9.24 -13.44
N SER A 149 -7.04 -8.19 -14.20
CA SER A 149 -6.03 -8.27 -15.26
C SER A 149 -4.63 -8.57 -14.71
N VAL A 150 -4.31 -8.04 -13.53
CA VAL A 150 -3.04 -8.30 -12.82
C VAL A 150 -3.12 -9.58 -11.96
N GLY A 151 -4.31 -10.09 -11.68
CA GLY A 151 -4.56 -11.27 -10.86
C GLY A 151 -4.49 -11.03 -9.34
N LEU A 152 -4.67 -9.78 -8.91
CA LEU A 152 -4.74 -9.40 -7.49
C LEU A 152 -6.11 -9.70 -6.86
N ASP A 153 -7.17 -9.74 -7.67
CA ASP A 153 -8.52 -10.13 -7.23
C ASP A 153 -8.53 -11.47 -6.47
N THR A 154 -7.68 -12.42 -6.86
CA THR A 154 -7.54 -13.73 -6.20
C THR A 154 -6.86 -13.68 -4.84
N LEU A 155 -6.10 -12.63 -4.54
CA LEU A 155 -5.42 -12.42 -3.26
C LEU A 155 -6.18 -11.46 -2.35
N SER A 156 -7.21 -10.78 -2.86
CA SER A 156 -7.90 -9.74 -2.12
C SER A 156 -8.87 -10.31 -1.08
N TYR A 157 -8.87 -9.68 0.10
CA TYR A 157 -9.85 -9.92 1.14
C TYR A 157 -11.15 -9.17 0.82
N SER A 158 -12.25 -9.92 0.78
CA SER A 158 -13.62 -9.37 0.73
C SER A 158 -14.25 -9.48 2.12
N PRO A 159 -14.65 -8.36 2.76
CA PRO A 159 -15.35 -8.40 4.03
C PRO A 159 -16.77 -8.96 3.88
N SER A 160 -17.36 -9.42 4.99
CA SER A 160 -18.74 -9.92 5.01
C SER A 160 -19.80 -8.82 4.92
N SER A 161 -19.42 -7.56 5.14
CA SER A 161 -20.27 -6.38 5.09
C SER A 161 -19.46 -5.18 4.64
N SER A 162 -20.15 -4.15 4.14
CA SER A 162 -19.52 -2.90 3.69
C SER A 162 -18.81 -2.13 4.80
N SER A 163 -19.21 -2.32 6.06
CA SER A 163 -18.55 -1.76 7.24
C SER A 163 -18.32 -2.86 8.28
N LEU A 164 -17.13 -2.86 8.88
CA LEU A 164 -16.73 -3.73 9.96
C LEU A 164 -16.14 -2.90 11.11
N ALA A 165 -16.54 -3.23 12.34
CA ALA A 165 -15.79 -2.78 13.51
C ALA A 165 -14.36 -3.34 13.44
N SER A 166 -13.38 -2.57 13.90
CA SER A 166 -11.95 -2.97 13.97
C SER A 166 -11.73 -4.36 14.57
N SER A 167 -12.50 -4.76 15.59
CA SER A 167 -12.41 -6.08 16.22
C SER A 167 -13.04 -7.24 15.42
N ALA A 168 -13.86 -6.93 14.41
CA ALA A 168 -14.53 -7.93 13.58
C ALA A 168 -13.68 -8.39 12.38
N TRP A 169 -12.55 -7.73 12.12
CA TRP A 169 -11.62 -8.14 11.08
C TRP A 169 -10.94 -9.48 11.45
N PRO A 170 -10.66 -10.35 10.46
CA PRO A 170 -9.98 -11.62 10.69
C PRO A 170 -8.57 -11.43 11.24
N THR A 171 -7.98 -12.48 11.81
CA THR A 171 -6.56 -12.43 12.21
C THR A 171 -5.64 -12.53 11.01
N LEU A 172 -4.42 -11.98 11.10
CA LEU A 172 -3.45 -12.06 10.00
C LEU A 172 -3.16 -13.51 9.60
N GLY A 173 -2.98 -14.40 10.59
CA GLY A 173 -2.77 -15.83 10.31
C GLY A 173 -3.95 -16.45 9.56
N SER A 174 -5.19 -16.05 9.87
CA SER A 174 -6.37 -16.57 9.17
C SER A 174 -6.47 -16.06 7.74
N MET A 175 -6.06 -14.81 7.49
CA MET A 175 -5.99 -14.23 6.13
C MET A 175 -4.92 -14.91 5.29
N ILE A 176 -3.75 -15.18 5.88
CA ILE A 176 -2.66 -15.93 5.23
C ILE A 176 -3.11 -17.36 4.90
N ASP A 177 -3.68 -18.07 5.87
CA ASP A 177 -4.16 -19.44 5.67
C ASP A 177 -5.26 -19.52 4.61
N ALA A 178 -6.07 -18.47 4.46
CA ALA A 178 -7.12 -18.34 3.44
C ALA A 178 -6.61 -17.85 2.07
N GLY A 179 -5.35 -17.39 1.97
CA GLY A 179 -4.81 -16.81 0.76
C GLY A 179 -5.33 -15.40 0.40
N THR A 180 -6.14 -14.78 1.28
CA THR A 180 -6.75 -13.46 1.09
C THR A 180 -5.95 -12.38 1.82
N ARG A 181 -4.75 -12.12 1.31
CA ARG A 181 -3.67 -11.38 1.98
C ARG A 181 -3.56 -9.91 1.57
N LEU A 182 -4.40 -9.45 0.65
CA LEU A 182 -4.44 -8.06 0.21
C LEU A 182 -5.72 -7.39 0.71
N VAL A 183 -5.61 -6.29 1.45
CA VAL A 183 -6.76 -5.45 1.81
C VAL A 183 -6.68 -4.16 0.99
N THR A 184 -7.70 -3.84 0.21
CA THR A 184 -7.72 -2.58 -0.54
C THR A 184 -8.79 -1.66 0.03
N PHE A 185 -8.40 -0.44 0.36
CA PHE A 185 -9.32 0.66 0.66
C PHE A 185 -9.33 1.67 -0.48
N MET A 186 -10.44 2.37 -0.63
CA MET A 186 -10.60 3.48 -1.57
C MET A 186 -11.46 4.57 -0.93
N ASP A 187 -11.02 5.82 -1.01
CA ASP A 187 -11.64 6.97 -0.34
C ASP A 187 -13.01 7.34 -0.93
N PHE A 188 -13.13 7.36 -2.26
CA PHE A 188 -14.34 7.69 -3.00
C PHE A 188 -14.67 6.64 -4.06
N LYS A 189 -15.98 6.43 -4.28
CA LYS A 189 -16.55 5.53 -5.29
C LYS A 189 -16.37 4.03 -5.07
N ALA A 190 -15.84 3.61 -3.93
CA ALA A 190 -15.93 2.21 -3.52
C ALA A 190 -17.41 1.77 -3.46
N ASP A 191 -17.70 0.57 -3.98
CA ASP A 191 -19.04 0.00 -3.95
C ASP A 191 -18.94 -1.50 -3.65
N PHE A 192 -19.35 -1.84 -2.42
CA PHE A 192 -19.36 -3.20 -1.88
C PHE A 192 -20.18 -4.17 -2.75
N THR A 193 -21.21 -3.69 -3.45
CA THR A 193 -22.06 -4.55 -4.30
C THR A 193 -21.43 -4.86 -5.65
N THR A 194 -20.54 -4.00 -6.15
CA THR A 194 -19.91 -4.12 -7.47
C THR A 194 -18.52 -4.77 -7.38
N VAL A 195 -17.66 -4.29 -6.47
CA VAL A 195 -16.31 -4.83 -6.25
C VAL A 195 -16.06 -4.96 -4.74
N PRO A 196 -16.53 -6.04 -4.09
CA PRO A 196 -16.57 -6.14 -2.62
C PRO A 196 -15.20 -6.10 -1.94
N TYR A 197 -14.12 -6.41 -2.66
CA TYR A 197 -12.75 -6.38 -2.13
C TYR A 197 -12.05 -5.02 -2.26
N ILE A 198 -12.66 -4.04 -2.91
CA ILE A 198 -12.23 -2.64 -2.84
C ILE A 198 -13.17 -1.96 -1.85
N ILE A 199 -12.67 -1.80 -0.63
CA ILE A 199 -13.45 -1.47 0.55
C ILE A 199 -13.52 0.05 0.66
N ASP A 200 -14.71 0.58 0.94
CA ASP A 200 -14.88 2.00 1.24
C ASP A 200 -14.07 2.37 2.49
N GLU A 201 -13.14 3.29 2.33
CA GLU A 201 -12.26 3.74 3.41
C GLU A 201 -13.09 4.29 4.56
N PHE A 202 -13.93 5.29 4.30
CA PHE A 202 -14.56 6.09 5.36
C PHE A 202 -15.66 5.38 6.16
N THR A 203 -16.13 4.23 5.71
CA THR A 203 -16.97 3.32 6.49
C THR A 203 -16.18 2.36 7.38
N ASN A 204 -14.86 2.23 7.20
CA ASN A 204 -14.00 1.26 7.91
C ASN A 204 -12.78 1.88 8.61
N VAL A 205 -12.32 3.03 8.14
CA VAL A 205 -11.14 3.79 8.55
C VAL A 205 -11.54 5.26 8.62
N TRP A 206 -11.16 5.95 9.68
CA TRP A 206 -11.09 7.42 9.66
C TRP A 206 -9.63 7.85 9.74
N GLU A 207 -9.34 9.11 9.50
CA GLU A 207 -7.97 9.59 9.54
C GLU A 207 -7.81 10.99 10.14
N THR A 208 -6.58 11.37 10.44
CA THR A 208 -6.22 12.75 10.83
C THR A 208 -6.07 13.66 9.62
N ALA A 209 -5.96 14.97 9.83
CA ALA A 209 -5.70 15.91 8.73
C ALA A 209 -4.41 15.54 7.98
N PHE A 210 -4.42 15.74 6.66
CA PHE A 210 -3.28 15.66 5.75
C PHE A 210 -2.90 17.07 5.26
N ASP A 211 -1.85 17.18 4.46
CA ASP A 211 -1.29 18.46 3.96
C ASP A 211 -0.92 19.44 5.10
N VAL A 212 -0.46 18.90 6.24
CA VAL A 212 -0.17 19.71 7.42
C VAL A 212 1.22 20.33 7.31
N THR A 213 1.30 21.65 7.50
CA THR A 213 2.55 22.39 7.54
C THR A 213 3.02 22.71 8.96
N ASP A 214 2.27 22.26 9.97
CA ASP A 214 2.60 22.40 11.38
C ASP A 214 2.96 21.01 11.97
N GLN A 215 4.11 20.96 12.63
CA GLN A 215 4.66 19.80 13.33
C GLN A 215 3.87 19.39 14.59
N THR A 216 2.76 20.05 14.92
CA THR A 216 1.94 19.67 16.07
C THR A 216 1.27 18.31 15.90
N PHE A 217 0.88 17.93 14.68
CA PHE A 217 0.23 16.66 14.33
C PHE A 217 -0.87 16.24 15.33
N ASP A 218 -2.11 16.64 15.07
CA ASP A 218 -3.23 16.33 15.97
C ASP A 218 -3.73 14.87 15.86
N CYS A 219 -4.75 14.53 16.64
CA CYS A 219 -5.43 13.24 16.63
C CYS A 219 -6.93 13.39 16.32
N ASN A 220 -7.31 14.48 15.65
CA ASN A 220 -8.70 14.81 15.35
C ASN A 220 -9.17 14.00 14.14
N ILE A 221 -10.47 13.68 14.13
CA ILE A 221 -11.09 13.07 12.96
C ILE A 221 -11.13 14.10 11.83
N ASN A 222 -10.67 13.71 10.66
CA ASN A 222 -10.76 14.45 9.40
C ASN A 222 -11.51 13.60 8.35
N ARG A 223 -12.10 14.28 7.34
CA ARG A 223 -12.95 13.76 6.25
C ARG A 223 -14.19 12.94 6.63
N THR A 224 -14.25 12.41 7.85
CA THR A 224 -15.39 11.66 8.40
C THR A 224 -15.96 12.35 9.65
N GLY A 225 -17.18 11.99 10.03
CA GLY A 225 -17.84 12.58 11.20
C GLY A 225 -17.70 11.80 12.50
N THR A 226 -17.25 10.53 12.47
CA THR A 226 -17.32 9.64 13.65
C THR A 226 -16.21 8.58 13.66
N ALA A 227 -15.74 8.23 14.87
CA ALA A 227 -14.75 7.15 15.06
C ALA A 227 -15.37 5.74 15.10
N ASP A 228 -16.68 5.61 15.38
CA ASP A 228 -17.55 4.41 15.42
C ASP A 228 -16.89 3.03 15.26
N SER A 229 -16.02 2.64 16.22
CA SER A 229 -15.29 1.37 16.21
C SER A 229 -14.43 1.08 14.96
N LYS A 230 -14.30 2.03 14.04
CA LYS A 230 -13.48 1.95 12.82
C LYS A 230 -12.01 1.81 13.15
N MET A 231 -11.22 1.27 12.24
CA MET A 231 -9.77 1.48 12.24
C MET A 231 -9.46 2.96 12.07
N TYR A 232 -8.20 3.35 12.23
CA TYR A 232 -7.81 4.70 11.84
C TYR A 232 -6.38 4.81 11.36
N LEU A 233 -6.18 5.80 10.49
CA LEU A 233 -4.93 6.18 9.88
C LEU A 233 -4.48 7.52 10.47
N ILE A 234 -3.20 7.63 10.81
CA ILE A 234 -2.61 8.96 11.04
C ILE A 234 -1.82 9.35 9.79
N ASN A 235 -2.15 10.52 9.26
CA ASN A 235 -1.37 11.19 8.22
C ASN A 235 -0.19 11.87 8.94
N HIS A 236 0.97 11.22 8.94
CA HIS A 236 2.17 11.69 9.62
C HIS A 236 3.29 11.97 8.61
N PHE A 237 3.02 12.92 7.73
CA PHE A 237 3.97 13.51 6.83
C PHE A 237 3.84 15.03 6.95
N LEU A 238 4.98 15.72 7.04
CA LEU A 238 5.01 17.17 7.19
C LEU A 238 5.22 17.76 5.81
N ASP A 239 4.33 18.66 5.41
CA ASP A 239 4.46 19.39 4.17
C ASP A 239 5.01 20.78 4.38
N LYS A 240 5.49 21.35 3.28
CA LYS A 240 5.75 22.76 3.14
C LYS A 240 5.15 23.24 1.82
N ASP A 241 4.69 24.47 1.82
CA ASP A 241 4.19 25.11 0.61
C ASP A 241 5.35 25.50 -0.30
N GLU A 242 5.32 25.05 -1.56
CA GLU A 242 6.20 25.52 -2.62
C GLU A 242 5.36 26.22 -3.69
N THR A 243 5.92 27.29 -4.27
CA THR A 243 5.25 28.04 -5.36
C THR A 243 6.03 27.89 -6.65
N LEU A 244 5.40 27.29 -7.67
CA LEU A 244 5.94 27.18 -9.02
C LEU A 244 4.95 27.80 -10.00
N LEU A 245 5.45 28.69 -10.87
CA LEU A 245 4.65 29.33 -11.93
C LEU A 245 3.36 30.02 -11.42
N GLY A 246 3.35 30.50 -10.18
CA GLY A 246 2.21 31.20 -9.58
C GLY A 246 1.17 30.28 -8.93
N THR A 247 1.42 28.96 -8.88
CA THR A 247 0.59 27.99 -8.16
C THR A 247 1.35 27.48 -6.94
N THR A 248 0.69 27.52 -5.78
CA THR A 248 1.19 26.92 -4.54
C THR A 248 0.70 25.49 -4.42
N PHE A 249 1.59 24.57 -4.07
CA PHE A 249 1.27 23.17 -3.80
C PHE A 249 2.07 22.68 -2.59
N PRO A 250 1.47 21.82 -1.75
CA PRO A 250 2.21 21.15 -0.69
C PRO A 250 3.22 20.17 -1.30
N VAL A 251 4.41 20.13 -0.71
CA VAL A 251 5.41 19.09 -0.97
C VAL A 251 6.02 18.61 0.34
N PRO A 252 6.58 17.39 0.37
CA PRO A 252 7.21 16.87 1.57
C PRO A 252 8.33 17.78 2.09
N ASP A 253 8.30 18.10 3.39
CA ASP A 253 9.38 18.82 4.05
C ASP A 253 10.58 17.90 4.30
N LYS A 254 11.35 17.69 3.23
CA LYS A 254 12.55 16.85 3.25
C LYS A 254 13.60 17.29 4.29
N SER A 255 13.56 18.55 4.73
CA SER A 255 14.52 19.08 5.70
C SER A 255 14.24 18.63 7.14
N ASN A 256 13.00 18.22 7.43
CA ASN A 256 12.55 17.79 8.76
C ASN A 256 12.31 16.28 8.87
N LEU A 257 12.55 15.48 7.82
CA LEU A 257 12.26 14.03 7.82
C LEU A 257 12.86 13.26 9.00
N THR A 258 14.10 13.56 9.40
CA THR A 258 14.72 12.89 10.56
C THR A 258 13.95 13.18 11.86
N THR A 259 13.34 14.36 12.00
CA THR A 259 12.52 14.74 13.15
C THR A 259 11.11 14.14 13.03
N THR A 260 10.47 14.31 11.87
CA THR A 260 9.12 13.79 11.58
C THR A 260 9.09 12.27 11.79
N ASN A 261 10.01 11.52 11.18
CA ASN A 261 10.02 10.07 11.27
C ASN A 261 10.63 9.52 12.58
N ALA A 262 10.96 10.37 13.56
CA ALA A 262 11.61 9.94 14.79
C ALA A 262 10.70 9.12 15.72
N VAL A 263 11.32 8.37 16.63
CA VAL A 263 10.63 7.61 17.68
C VAL A 263 10.08 8.51 18.79
N SER A 264 10.66 9.69 18.99
CA SER A 264 10.30 10.58 20.08
C SER A 264 10.75 12.02 19.80
N GLY A 265 10.16 12.97 20.50
CA GLY A 265 10.44 14.40 20.35
C GLY A 265 9.26 15.14 19.72
N TYR A 266 9.30 16.47 19.80
CA TYR A 266 8.30 17.32 19.15
C TYR A 266 8.29 17.06 17.64
N GLY A 267 7.10 16.94 17.04
CA GLY A 267 6.93 16.64 15.62
C GLY A 267 7.16 15.19 15.21
N SER A 268 7.52 14.29 16.14
CA SER A 268 7.86 12.91 15.79
C SER A 268 6.65 11.98 15.67
N LEU A 269 6.76 10.97 14.81
CA LEU A 269 5.78 9.91 14.62
C LEU A 269 5.42 9.23 15.93
N GLY A 270 6.43 8.89 16.72
CA GLY A 270 6.20 8.22 18.00
C GLY A 270 5.45 9.10 19.00
N LEU A 271 5.64 10.43 18.98
CA LEU A 271 4.88 11.35 19.83
C LEU A 271 3.40 11.40 19.41
N GLN A 272 3.10 11.58 18.13
CA GLN A 272 1.71 11.60 17.64
C GLN A 272 1.04 10.26 17.92
N ALA A 273 1.70 9.14 17.60
CA ALA A 273 1.14 7.80 17.79
C ALA A 273 0.78 7.50 19.25
N GLN A 274 1.63 7.90 20.21
CA GLN A 274 1.33 7.75 21.64
C GLN A 274 0.20 8.69 22.10
N THR A 275 0.19 9.93 21.60
CA THR A 275 -0.87 10.91 21.91
C THR A 275 -2.22 10.41 21.41
N CYS A 276 -2.29 9.93 20.17
CA CYS A 276 -3.52 9.39 19.60
C CYS A 276 -3.94 8.09 20.29
N GLY A 277 -2.97 7.24 20.65
CA GLY A 277 -3.22 6.05 21.47
C GLY A 277 -3.90 6.36 22.80
N ALA A 278 -3.42 7.39 23.50
CA ALA A 278 -3.99 7.85 24.76
C ALA A 278 -5.37 8.49 24.57
N GLN A 279 -5.56 9.29 23.51
CA GLN A 279 -6.85 9.96 23.23
C GLN A 279 -7.96 8.97 22.87
N TRP A 280 -7.65 7.96 22.05
CA TRP A 280 -8.65 7.05 21.50
C TRP A 280 -8.74 5.71 22.23
N GLY A 281 -7.86 5.45 23.19
CA GLY A 281 -7.81 4.20 23.96
C GLY A 281 -7.35 2.98 23.14
N LYS A 282 -6.82 3.21 21.95
CA LYS A 282 -6.24 2.23 21.03
C LYS A 282 -5.27 2.94 20.09
N TYR A 283 -4.26 2.24 19.59
CA TYR A 283 -3.27 2.81 18.67
C TYR A 283 -3.76 2.85 17.21
N PRO A 284 -3.15 3.68 16.34
CA PRO A 284 -3.51 3.75 14.93
C PRO A 284 -3.33 2.41 14.25
N SER A 285 -4.24 2.07 13.35
CA SER A 285 -4.09 0.92 12.46
C SER A 285 -3.06 1.20 11.38
N PHE A 286 -2.94 2.45 10.92
CA PHE A 286 -1.99 2.85 9.90
C PHE A 286 -1.18 4.08 10.32
N LEU A 287 0.13 4.00 10.13
CA LEU A 287 1.08 5.11 10.29
C LEU A 287 1.57 5.51 8.89
N LEU A 288 0.94 6.50 8.26
CA LEU A 288 1.29 6.89 6.91
C LEU A 288 2.39 7.96 6.92
N VAL A 289 3.53 7.69 6.27
CA VAL A 289 4.72 8.55 6.31
C VAL A 289 5.33 8.79 4.93
N ASP A 290 6.01 9.92 4.79
CA ASP A 290 6.93 10.21 3.69
C ASP A 290 8.36 9.77 4.04
N PHE A 291 9.10 9.31 3.04
CA PHE A 291 10.52 8.92 3.14
C PHE A 291 10.83 8.04 4.36
N TYR A 292 10.15 6.89 4.43
CA TYR A 292 10.22 5.96 5.57
C TYR A 292 11.64 5.54 5.99
N ASP A 293 12.60 5.66 5.08
CA ASP A 293 14.01 5.33 5.22
C ASP A 293 14.80 6.37 6.03
N TYR A 294 14.29 7.59 6.16
CA TYR A 294 14.86 8.60 7.04
C TYR A 294 14.59 8.27 8.51
N GLY A 295 15.66 8.25 9.30
CA GLY A 295 15.62 7.79 10.69
C GLY A 295 16.07 6.32 10.88
N GLY A 296 16.50 5.64 9.80
CA GLY A 296 17.20 4.35 9.88
C GLY A 296 16.35 3.24 10.51
N GLY A 297 15.05 3.24 10.24
CA GLY A 297 14.09 2.26 10.75
C GLY A 297 13.31 2.70 11.99
N SER A 298 13.44 3.97 12.41
CA SER A 298 12.66 4.57 13.49
C SER A 298 11.15 4.37 13.34
N VAL A 299 10.60 4.50 12.13
CA VAL A 299 9.16 4.30 11.88
C VAL A 299 8.73 2.86 12.14
N PHE A 300 9.58 1.88 11.81
CA PHE A 300 9.34 0.47 12.10
C PHE A 300 9.52 0.15 13.58
N GLN A 301 10.43 0.84 14.27
CA GLN A 301 10.55 0.77 15.72
C GLN A 301 9.27 1.26 16.41
N VAL A 302 8.69 2.37 15.95
CA VAL A 302 7.39 2.85 16.45
C VAL A 302 6.31 1.80 16.20
N GLY A 303 6.16 1.32 14.95
CA GLY A 303 5.17 0.30 14.60
C GLY A 303 5.30 -0.99 15.43
N ALA A 304 6.53 -1.47 15.65
CA ALA A 304 6.80 -2.64 16.50
C ALA A 304 6.37 -2.38 17.96
N SER A 305 6.72 -1.20 18.51
CA SER A 305 6.34 -0.81 19.86
C SER A 305 4.82 -0.75 20.06
N LEU A 306 4.08 -0.18 19.12
CA LEU A 306 2.61 -0.11 19.20
C LEU A 306 1.96 -1.49 19.08
N ASN A 307 2.61 -2.39 18.34
CA ASN A 307 2.22 -3.79 18.26
C ASN A 307 2.67 -4.63 19.46
N GLY A 308 3.44 -4.09 20.42
CA GLY A 308 3.96 -4.86 21.54
C GLY A 308 4.89 -6.00 21.13
N VAL A 309 5.59 -5.83 20.00
CA VAL A 309 6.64 -6.76 19.53
C VAL A 309 8.01 -6.11 19.64
N THR A 310 9.06 -6.92 19.73
CA THR A 310 10.43 -6.40 19.84
C THR A 310 10.98 -6.05 18.46
N TYR A 311 11.32 -4.79 18.22
CA TYR A 311 12.02 -4.40 17.01
C TYR A 311 13.45 -4.95 16.99
N SER A 312 13.79 -5.74 15.97
CA SER A 312 15.08 -6.42 15.84
C SER A 312 16.13 -5.62 15.06
N GLY A 313 15.83 -4.37 14.66
CA GLY A 313 16.77 -3.54 13.90
C GLY A 313 17.01 -4.04 12.48
N THR A 314 15.95 -4.48 11.79
CA THR A 314 16.01 -4.93 10.39
C THR A 314 16.76 -3.91 9.54
N SER A 315 17.77 -4.35 8.81
CA SER A 315 18.48 -3.50 7.85
C SER A 315 17.50 -3.07 6.76
N ILE A 316 17.21 -1.77 6.70
CA ILE A 316 16.42 -1.16 5.64
C ILE A 316 17.33 -0.44 4.64
N SER A 317 16.78 -0.08 3.49
CA SER A 317 17.49 0.74 2.52
C SER A 317 17.81 2.13 3.11
N PRO A 318 19.02 2.67 2.91
CA PRO A 318 19.40 3.98 3.45
C PRO A 318 18.90 5.15 2.58
N PRO A 319 18.71 6.35 3.14
CA PRO A 319 18.36 7.55 2.38
C PRO A 319 19.20 7.80 1.12
N ILE A 320 18.54 8.11 0.01
CA ILE A 320 19.19 8.50 -1.24
C ILE A 320 19.43 10.01 -1.23
N THR A 321 20.65 10.41 -0.86
CA THR A 321 21.07 11.81 -1.04
C THR A 321 21.39 12.09 -2.51
N ALA A 322 20.99 13.26 -3.02
CA ALA A 322 21.20 13.68 -4.42
C ALA A 322 22.67 13.69 -4.91
N SER A 323 23.66 13.36 -4.06
CA SER A 323 25.09 13.29 -4.40
C SER A 323 25.62 11.88 -4.69
N THR A 324 24.82 10.82 -4.56
CA THR A 324 25.29 9.43 -4.79
C THR A 324 25.34 9.00 -6.26
N THR A 325 25.14 9.91 -7.22
CA THR A 325 25.41 9.62 -8.65
C THR A 325 26.91 9.76 -8.95
N THR A 326 27.74 8.87 -8.40
CA THR A 326 29.11 8.64 -8.90
C THR A 326 29.31 7.18 -9.25
N MET A 327 29.21 6.90 -10.56
CA MET A 327 29.96 5.88 -11.32
C MET A 327 30.05 4.47 -10.73
N ALA A 328 29.13 3.59 -11.15
CA ALA A 328 29.45 2.18 -11.37
C ALA A 328 28.89 1.75 -12.74
N GLY A 329 29.40 2.38 -13.80
CA GLY A 329 29.24 1.90 -15.17
C GLY A 329 30.20 0.74 -15.43
N GLY A 330 29.66 -0.43 -15.75
CA GLY A 330 30.49 -1.58 -16.10
C GLY A 330 29.76 -2.88 -16.38
N ALA A 331 28.82 -2.91 -17.34
CA ALA A 331 28.58 -4.10 -18.17
C ALA A 331 27.68 -3.75 -19.37
N SER A 332 28.35 -3.69 -20.52
CA SER A 332 27.90 -3.72 -21.91
C SER A 332 26.50 -4.32 -22.23
N SER A 333 25.73 -3.57 -23.02
CA SER A 333 24.86 -4.14 -24.08
C SER A 333 24.65 -3.12 -25.22
N PRO A 334 24.38 -3.60 -26.46
CA PRO A 334 24.84 -2.96 -27.68
C PRO A 334 23.92 -1.83 -28.16
N THR A 335 24.54 -0.87 -28.83
CA THR A 335 23.91 0.24 -29.53
C THR A 335 22.97 -0.23 -30.63
N VAL A 336 21.68 0.06 -30.50
CA VAL A 336 20.73 0.11 -31.63
C VAL A 336 20.58 1.57 -32.03
N SER A 337 21.24 1.93 -33.13
CA SER A 337 21.14 3.23 -33.79
C SER A 337 19.83 3.35 -34.56
N TYR A 338 18.93 4.22 -34.12
CA TYR A 338 17.86 4.76 -34.97
C TYR A 338 18.30 6.11 -35.56
N LEU A 339 18.66 6.07 -36.84
CA LEU A 339 18.64 7.22 -37.73
C LEU A 339 17.18 7.60 -37.98
N HIS A 340 16.76 8.81 -37.64
CA HIS A 340 15.68 9.50 -38.35
C HIS A 340 16.05 10.98 -38.50
N SER A 341 16.30 11.35 -39.76
CA SER A 341 16.37 12.71 -40.25
C SER A 341 14.97 13.31 -40.35
N GLY A 342 14.80 14.60 -40.07
CA GLY A 342 13.62 15.33 -40.58
C GLY A 342 13.10 16.50 -39.76
N SER A 343 13.67 17.67 -40.02
CA SER A 343 13.06 19.01 -40.06
C SER A 343 12.26 19.56 -38.87
N LEU A 344 12.81 20.64 -38.30
CA LEU A 344 12.08 21.73 -37.66
C LEU A 344 10.90 22.21 -38.53
N MET A 345 9.77 22.52 -37.89
CA MET A 345 9.10 23.80 -38.11
C MET A 345 8.19 24.18 -36.93
N SER A 346 8.46 25.40 -36.46
CA SER A 346 7.73 26.21 -35.49
C SER A 346 6.22 26.30 -35.77
N LYS A 347 5.42 26.28 -34.71
CA LYS A 347 4.26 27.17 -34.54
C LYS A 347 3.84 27.25 -33.06
N PHE A 348 4.27 28.33 -32.42
CA PHE A 348 3.64 28.86 -31.22
C PHE A 348 2.28 29.45 -31.61
N SER A 349 1.23 29.13 -30.86
CA SER A 349 -0.01 29.91 -30.84
C SER A 349 -0.54 29.89 -29.41
N SER A 350 -0.39 31.05 -28.79
CA SER A 350 -1.01 31.54 -27.57
C SER A 350 -2.52 31.28 -27.54
N PHE A 351 -3.02 30.71 -26.45
CA PHE A 351 -4.43 30.77 -26.09
C PHE A 351 -4.60 31.65 -24.84
N SER A 352 -5.44 32.67 -25.01
CA SER A 352 -5.86 33.62 -23.99
C SER A 352 -7.05 33.03 -23.23
N LEU A 353 -7.03 33.18 -21.91
CA LEU A 353 -8.14 32.90 -21.00
C LEU A 353 -9.31 33.86 -21.25
N THR A 354 -10.52 33.30 -21.27
CA THR A 354 -11.75 33.91 -20.77
C THR A 354 -12.49 32.89 -19.95
#